data_AF-A0A813H3N2-F1
#
_entry.id   AF-A0A813H3N2-F1
#
_cell.length_a   1.000
_cell.length_b   1.000
_cell.length_c   1.000
_cell.angle_alpha   90.00
_cell.angle_beta   90.00
_cell.angle_gamma   90.00
#
_symmetry.space_group_name_H-M   'P 1'
#
loop_
_entity.id
_entity.type
_entity.pdbx_description
1 polymer ?
#
loop_
_entity_poly.entity_id
_entity_poly.type
_entity_poly.pdbx_seq_one_letter_code
_entity_poly.pdbx_strand_id
1 'polypeptide(L)'
;MTTCKLEDHITHHARSICDRRAMQDKGKVQAFMREVHDRRSEFELGWKVDNHRHCAAYQELLAELAAKHFPKPTTHPSKTYITDQTWDMIVYKRTIRNAVRKQTRHIRRPWLSAAFDAWKGTASMFCVGDESLAGFTSSFVQIRHLSLTLKILHGKVQSMLSHDRKEHLEKIASTLEYTCCHKSLTDVLKSLSPYRGEGAKQKTQRVRPLPKLQLEDGSFAGSMKEVSERWQQHFAKIEVGEVVDLHALRAVCVKEYSQLVTTLPPPVFVNLPTLTEVEHAIRKVRKGRAVGEDMLPSELFQCDPSVMARLVYPLALKAVALVQPPHQLQGGLLHHLYKGKGVHHDCGNSRAILIQDAMAKLIRTPVRSRLYEVYEQYSLPLQLGGKKKLACDFACHLLREHQNLAANLHECAGAVFVDITSAFYSVIKQLCHDIKGDFSDEQVAKVLLATGLPPSCMEELTSILRSKQSVLTQAGVDKHLEAVVGAFNHYTWFSTQNVSTVVATARGSRPGDTFGDVLFNFIAAWMLKEINVSLIAVDINVVIEWSGERNCVPAESEHFLPPP
;
A
#
# COMPACT_ATOMS: atom_id res chain seq x y z
N MET A 1 29.47 8.75 5.90
CA MET A 1 28.79 7.59 6.51
C MET A 1 27.53 8.10 7.17
N THR A 2 26.44 8.24 6.41
CA THR A 2 25.11 8.58 6.93
C THR A 2 24.31 7.28 6.87
N THR A 3 24.08 6.70 8.03
CA THR A 3 23.19 5.55 8.19
C THR A 3 21.79 6.01 7.81
N CYS A 4 21.25 5.40 6.76
CA CYS A 4 19.88 5.59 6.33
C CYS A 4 18.99 5.20 7.52
N LYS A 5 18.21 6.12 8.10
CA LYS A 5 17.31 5.88 9.25
C LYS A 5 16.15 4.91 8.95
N LEU A 6 16.26 4.10 7.90
CA LEU A 6 15.28 3.07 7.54
C LEU A 6 15.17 2.00 8.66
N GLU A 7 16.26 1.67 9.36
CA GLU A 7 16.25 0.66 10.44
C GLU A 7 15.38 1.06 11.65
N ASP A 8 15.34 2.35 12.01
CA ASP A 8 14.54 2.85 13.14
C ASP A 8 13.03 2.90 12.83
N HIS A 9 12.65 2.84 11.55
CA HIS A 9 11.26 3.02 11.10
C HIS A 9 10.50 1.71 10.87
N ILE A 10 11.20 0.60 10.67
CA ILE A 10 10.62 -0.74 10.38
C ILE A 10 9.89 -1.35 11.61
N THR A 11 10.15 -0.84 12.82
CA THR A 11 9.63 -1.39 14.09
C THR A 11 8.35 -0.72 14.62
N HIS A 12 7.82 0.30 13.93
CA HIS A 12 6.63 1.03 14.36
C HIS A 12 5.49 0.88 13.36
N HIS A 13 4.25 0.75 13.86
CA HIS A 13 3.05 0.80 13.00
C HIS A 13 3.15 2.01 12.06
N ALA A 14 3.18 1.78 10.75
CA ALA A 14 3.32 2.83 9.74
C ALA A 14 2.28 3.93 9.95
N ARG A 15 2.72 4.98 10.65
CA ARG A 15 1.94 6.15 11.01
C ARG A 15 2.76 7.33 10.54
N SER A 16 2.26 7.96 9.47
CA SER A 16 2.65 9.28 8.94
C SER A 16 3.50 10.06 9.93
N ILE A 17 4.71 10.48 9.58
CA ILE A 17 5.63 11.16 10.53
C ILE A 17 5.00 12.43 11.13
N CYS A 18 4.08 13.03 10.38
CA CYS A 18 3.37 14.27 10.66
C CYS A 18 1.85 14.11 10.82
N ASP A 19 1.21 15.13 11.41
CA ASP A 19 -0.25 15.26 11.48
C ASP A 19 -0.85 15.75 10.17
N ARG A 20 -1.60 14.86 9.51
CA ARG A 20 -2.30 15.16 8.27
C ARG A 20 -3.40 16.19 8.42
N ARG A 21 -3.98 16.34 9.62
CA ARG A 21 -5.01 17.36 9.87
C ARG A 21 -4.39 18.75 9.90
N ALA A 22 -3.18 18.87 10.43
CA ALA A 22 -2.43 20.13 10.43
C ALA A 22 -2.10 20.63 9.01
N MET A 23 -2.05 19.74 8.01
CA MET A 23 -1.88 20.13 6.60
C MET A 23 -3.12 20.78 5.97
N GLN A 24 -4.26 20.84 6.69
CA GLN A 24 -5.42 21.62 6.26
C GLN A 24 -5.33 23.09 6.69
N ASP A 25 -4.43 23.40 7.63
CA ASP A 25 -4.19 24.76 8.11
C ASP A 25 -3.30 25.51 7.11
N LYS A 26 -3.89 26.52 6.45
CA LYS A 26 -3.20 27.35 5.46
C LYS A 26 -1.98 28.07 6.03
N GLY A 27 -2.01 28.49 7.30
CA GLY A 27 -0.90 29.19 7.93
C GLY A 27 0.31 28.27 8.10
N LYS A 28 0.08 27.03 8.56
CA LYS A 28 1.14 26.02 8.68
C LYS A 28 1.69 25.60 7.34
N VAL A 29 0.82 25.42 6.33
CA VAL A 29 1.25 25.13 4.96
C VAL A 29 2.11 26.27 4.40
N GLN A 30 1.74 27.53 4.60
CA GLN A 30 2.56 28.66 4.16
C GLN A 30 3.90 28.74 4.88
N ALA A 31 3.97 28.44 6.17
CA ALA A 31 5.23 28.40 6.92
C ALA A 31 6.14 27.27 6.42
N PHE A 32 5.58 26.08 6.19
CA PHE A 32 6.27 24.95 5.59
C PHE A 32 6.81 25.29 4.20
N MET A 33 5.97 25.87 3.32
CA MET A 33 6.38 26.22 1.96
C MET A 33 7.43 27.34 1.92
N ARG A 34 7.42 28.27 2.88
CA ARG A 34 8.48 29.27 3.04
C ARG A 34 9.82 28.60 3.35
N GLU A 35 9.87 27.69 4.32
CA GLU A 35 11.12 27.01 4.65
C GLU A 35 11.60 26.07 3.52
N VAL A 36 10.68 25.42 2.80
CA VAL A 36 11.01 24.68 1.56
C VAL A 36 11.65 25.59 0.51
N HIS A 37 11.20 26.84 0.39
CA HIS A 37 11.78 27.83 -0.51
C HIS A 37 13.15 28.31 -0.02
N ASP A 38 13.28 28.62 1.27
CA ASP A 38 14.53 29.11 1.86
C ASP A 38 15.65 28.06 1.77
N ARG A 39 15.31 26.77 1.96
CA ARG A 39 16.23 25.63 1.87
C ARG A 39 16.28 25.00 0.48
N ARG A 40 15.83 25.70 -0.56
CA ARG A 40 15.77 25.18 -1.93
C ARG A 40 17.12 24.67 -2.44
N SER A 41 18.23 25.33 -2.06
CA SER A 41 19.58 24.92 -2.45
C SER A 41 19.96 23.53 -1.93
N GLU A 42 19.40 23.08 -0.81
CA GLU A 42 19.61 21.73 -0.27
C GLU A 42 18.90 20.65 -1.11
N PHE A 43 17.84 21.02 -1.82
CA PHE A 43 17.17 20.15 -2.80
C PHE A 43 17.88 20.16 -4.16
N GLU A 44 18.69 21.16 -4.48
CA GLU A 44 19.39 21.27 -5.78
C GLU A 44 20.67 20.42 -5.79
N LEU A 45 20.49 19.10 -5.81
CA LEU A 45 21.60 18.16 -5.90
C LEU A 45 22.15 18.08 -7.32
N GLY A 46 23.48 18.11 -7.45
CA GLY A 46 24.16 18.05 -8.74
C GLY A 46 23.92 16.73 -9.47
N TRP A 47 23.94 16.76 -10.81
CA TRP A 47 23.67 15.59 -11.66
C TRP A 47 24.61 14.40 -11.42
N LYS A 48 25.78 14.62 -10.81
CA LYS A 48 26.76 13.57 -10.45
C LYS A 48 26.34 12.73 -9.24
N VAL A 49 25.41 13.19 -8.41
CA VAL A 49 24.96 12.46 -7.20
C VAL A 49 24.02 11.33 -7.60
N ASP A 50 24.35 10.06 -7.31
CA ASP A 50 23.53 8.91 -7.71
C ASP A 50 22.06 8.99 -7.25
N ASN A 51 21.17 8.30 -7.98
CA ASN A 51 19.72 8.36 -7.75
C ASN A 51 19.30 7.87 -6.35
N HIS A 52 20.07 6.97 -5.74
CA HIS A 52 19.78 6.47 -4.40
C HIS A 52 20.07 7.53 -3.33
N ARG A 53 21.21 8.21 -3.43
CA ARG A 53 21.57 9.32 -2.53
C ARG A 53 20.66 10.53 -2.74
N HIS A 54 20.32 10.84 -3.99
CA HIS A 54 19.36 11.89 -4.31
C HIS A 54 18.02 11.65 -3.63
N CYS A 55 17.44 10.46 -3.80
CA CYS A 55 16.17 10.09 -3.15
C CYS A 55 16.25 10.16 -1.62
N ALA A 56 17.32 9.64 -1.02
CA ALA A 56 17.49 9.65 0.43
C ALA A 56 17.54 11.07 1.00
N ALA A 57 18.37 11.96 0.43
CA ALA A 57 18.48 13.34 0.87
C ALA A 57 17.14 14.09 0.80
N TYR A 58 16.36 13.83 -0.26
CA TYR A 58 15.03 14.40 -0.42
C TYR A 58 14.03 13.91 0.63
N GLN A 59 13.99 12.59 0.86
CA GLN A 59 13.08 12.00 1.84
C GLN A 59 13.44 12.45 3.25
N GLU A 60 14.73 12.53 3.59
CA GLU A 60 15.22 13.01 4.89
C GLU A 60 14.85 14.47 5.13
N LEU A 61 15.11 15.35 4.16
CA LEU A 61 14.79 16.78 4.26
C LEU A 61 13.27 17.01 4.36
N LEU A 62 12.47 16.34 3.53
CA LEU A 62 11.01 16.43 3.61
C LEU A 62 10.47 15.87 4.93
N ALA A 63 11.03 14.78 5.44
CA ALA A 63 10.64 14.20 6.72
C ALA A 63 10.95 15.14 7.89
N GLU A 64 12.12 15.78 7.88
CA GLU A 64 12.53 16.79 8.86
C GLU A 64 11.56 17.98 8.85
N LEU A 65 11.32 18.58 7.67
CA LEU A 65 10.42 19.73 7.52
C LEU A 65 8.97 19.37 7.87
N ALA A 66 8.51 18.18 7.48
CA ALA A 66 7.17 17.72 7.80
C ALA A 66 7.00 17.49 9.31
N ALA A 67 8.00 16.92 9.99
CA ALA A 67 7.96 16.72 11.44
C ALA A 67 7.96 18.07 12.20
N LYS A 68 8.70 19.07 11.69
CA LYS A 68 8.78 20.41 12.27
C LYS A 68 7.48 21.20 12.13
N HIS A 69 6.90 21.27 10.93
CA HIS A 69 5.74 22.12 10.64
C HIS A 69 4.39 21.45 10.93
N PHE A 70 4.36 20.12 10.87
CA PHE A 70 3.15 19.34 11.10
C PHE A 70 3.40 18.30 12.21
N PRO A 71 3.81 18.73 13.42
CA PRO A 71 4.10 17.80 14.49
C PRO A 71 2.86 16.98 14.83
N LYS A 72 3.04 15.70 15.15
CA LYS A 72 1.94 14.86 15.65
C LYS A 72 1.36 15.53 16.91
N PRO A 73 0.04 15.73 16.98
CA PRO A 73 -0.58 16.29 18.16
C PRO A 73 -0.23 15.43 19.38
N THR A 74 0.23 16.09 20.44
CA THR A 74 0.48 15.50 21.75
C THR A 74 -0.84 15.13 22.41
N THR A 75 -1.52 14.10 21.89
CA THR A 75 -2.87 13.67 22.28
C THR A 75 -3.84 14.85 22.47
N HIS A 76 -4.59 15.20 21.43
CA HIS A 76 -5.77 16.06 21.59
C HIS A 76 -7.04 15.21 21.78
N PRO A 77 -8.12 15.78 22.33
CA PRO A 77 -9.39 15.07 22.41
C PRO A 77 -9.88 14.66 21.02
N SER A 78 -10.21 13.37 20.86
CA SER A 78 -10.78 12.84 19.60
C SER A 78 -12.12 13.49 19.25
N LYS A 79 -12.81 14.05 20.26
CA LYS A 79 -14.10 14.69 20.15
C LYS A 79 -13.92 16.21 20.28
N THR A 80 -14.42 16.95 19.31
CA THR A 80 -14.25 18.41 19.17
C THR A 80 -14.95 19.24 20.25
N TYR A 81 -15.89 18.64 20.99
CA TYR A 81 -16.64 19.33 22.03
C TYR A 81 -15.95 19.33 23.40
N ILE A 82 -14.87 18.56 23.56
CA ILE A 82 -14.16 18.49 24.84
C ILE A 82 -13.35 19.79 25.00
N THR A 83 -13.60 20.51 26.08
CA THR A 83 -12.89 21.76 26.39
C THR A 83 -11.46 21.49 26.82
N ASP A 84 -10.58 22.48 26.68
CA ASP A 84 -9.16 22.35 27.09
C ASP A 84 -9.04 22.02 28.59
N GLN A 85 -9.90 22.61 29.43
CA GLN A 85 -9.96 22.31 30.87
C GLN A 85 -10.33 20.84 31.15
N THR A 86 -11.33 20.30 30.45
CA THR A 86 -11.71 18.88 30.58
C THR A 86 -10.61 17.98 30.06
N TRP A 87 -9.91 18.39 29.00
CA TRP A 87 -8.79 17.66 28.45
C TRP A 87 -7.59 17.58 29.40
N ASP A 88 -7.23 18.69 30.04
CA ASP A 88 -6.18 18.74 31.05
C ASP A 88 -6.48 17.79 32.21
N MET A 89 -7.74 17.74 32.65
CA MET A 89 -8.20 16.79 33.66
C MET A 89 -8.13 15.33 33.19
N ILE A 90 -8.38 15.04 31.91
CA ILE A 90 -8.21 13.72 31.31
C ILE A 90 -6.72 13.32 31.26
N VAL A 91 -5.84 14.27 30.91
CA VAL A 91 -4.39 14.07 30.88
C VAL A 91 -3.88 13.83 32.30
N TYR A 92 -4.28 14.64 33.27
CA TYR A 92 -3.92 14.47 34.68
C TYR A 92 -4.37 13.11 35.23
N LYS A 93 -5.61 12.71 34.94
CA LYS A 93 -6.12 11.36 35.26
C LYS A 93 -5.29 10.25 34.62
N ARG A 94 -4.79 10.44 33.40
CA ARG A 94 -3.90 9.49 32.71
C ARG A 94 -2.55 9.38 33.43
N THR A 95 -1.98 10.51 33.87
CA THR A 95 -0.74 10.55 34.65
C THR A 95 -0.88 9.77 35.96
N ILE A 96 -1.95 10.02 36.73
CA ILE A 96 -2.21 9.29 37.98
C ILE A 96 -2.42 7.78 37.71
N ARG A 97 -3.15 7.40 36.65
CA ARG A 97 -3.30 5.99 36.26
C ARG A 97 -1.96 5.32 35.95
N ASN A 98 -1.06 6.03 35.25
CA ASN A 98 0.28 5.53 34.95
C ASN A 98 1.14 5.42 36.21
N ALA A 99 1.03 6.37 37.14
CA ALA A 99 1.70 6.32 38.44
C ALA A 99 1.24 5.10 39.27
N VAL A 100 -0.08 4.83 39.33
CA VAL A 100 -0.61 3.60 39.95
C VAL A 100 0.00 2.36 39.31
N ARG A 101 -0.02 2.25 37.97
CA ARG A 101 0.56 1.11 37.25
C ARG A 101 2.05 0.93 37.53
N LYS A 102 2.82 2.02 37.58
CA LYS A 102 4.25 1.99 37.89
C LYS A 102 4.49 1.47 39.31
N GLN A 103 3.75 1.97 40.30
CA GLN A 103 3.88 1.54 41.68
C GLN A 103 3.43 0.09 41.89
N THR A 104 2.34 -0.34 41.23
CA THR A 104 1.91 -1.75 41.26
C THR A 104 2.97 -2.68 40.66
N ARG A 105 3.63 -2.28 39.57
CA ARG A 105 4.75 -3.05 38.99
C ARG A 105 5.97 -3.10 39.93
N HIS A 106 6.27 -1.99 40.60
CA HIS A 106 7.36 -1.91 41.57
C HIS A 106 7.15 -2.87 42.74
N ILE A 107 5.92 -3.01 43.25
CA ILE A 107 5.60 -3.99 44.30
C ILE A 107 5.60 -5.43 43.74
N ARG A 108 5.03 -5.67 42.55
CA ARG A 108 4.93 -7.03 41.99
C ARG A 108 6.28 -7.68 41.70
N ARG A 109 7.30 -6.91 41.30
CA ARG A 109 8.61 -7.45 40.88
C ARG A 109 9.34 -8.18 42.01
N PRO A 110 9.53 -7.59 43.21
CA PRO A 110 10.09 -8.30 44.37
C PRO A 110 9.29 -9.52 44.79
N TRP A 111 7.95 -9.44 44.79
CA TRP A 111 7.09 -10.59 45.12
C TRP A 111 7.25 -11.74 44.12
N LEU A 112 7.35 -11.44 42.82
CA LEU A 112 7.62 -12.43 41.80
C LEU A 112 9.04 -13.01 41.97
N SER A 113 10.05 -12.18 42.23
CA SER A 113 11.41 -12.65 42.52
C SER A 113 11.44 -13.61 43.71
N ALA A 114 10.86 -13.20 44.85
CA ALA A 114 10.78 -14.03 46.05
C ALA A 114 10.02 -15.34 45.81
N ALA A 115 8.95 -15.31 45.02
CA ALA A 115 8.24 -16.53 44.62
C ALA A 115 9.11 -17.45 43.74
N PHE A 116 9.90 -16.90 42.81
CA PHE A 116 10.84 -17.66 41.98
C PHE A 116 12.04 -18.19 42.80
N ASP A 117 12.52 -17.43 43.78
CA ASP A 117 13.63 -17.82 44.66
C ASP A 117 13.20 -18.89 45.67
N ALA A 118 11.95 -18.85 46.15
CA ALA A 118 11.33 -19.91 46.93
C ALA A 118 11.08 -21.17 46.08
N TRP A 119 10.64 -21.01 44.82
CA TRP A 119 10.44 -22.13 43.90
C TRP A 119 11.75 -22.83 43.51
N LYS A 120 12.86 -22.08 43.43
CA LYS A 120 14.21 -22.64 43.21
C LYS A 120 14.81 -23.32 44.44
N GLY A 121 14.14 -23.31 45.58
CA GLY A 121 14.59 -23.96 46.83
C GLY A 121 15.72 -23.21 47.56
N THR A 122 16.05 -22.00 47.13
CA THR A 122 17.17 -21.19 47.68
C THR A 122 16.80 -20.36 48.92
N ALA A 123 15.50 -20.22 49.24
CA ALA A 123 15.04 -19.53 50.45
C ALA A 123 13.65 -20.01 50.89
N SER A 124 13.38 -19.95 52.20
CA SER A 124 12.02 -20.08 52.77
C SER A 124 11.18 -18.85 52.38
N MET A 125 9.89 -19.04 52.10
CA MET A 125 8.94 -18.01 51.66
C MET A 125 8.84 -16.78 52.61
N PHE A 126 9.42 -16.88 53.81
CA PHE A 126 9.39 -15.86 54.86
C PHE A 126 10.66 -14.99 54.97
N CYS A 127 11.65 -15.14 54.09
CA CYS A 127 12.91 -14.37 54.15
C CYS A 127 12.83 -12.93 53.57
N VAL A 128 11.69 -12.26 53.73
CA VAL A 128 11.51 -10.85 53.35
C VAL A 128 11.56 -10.04 54.64
N GLY A 129 12.78 -9.64 55.05
CA GLY A 129 13.08 -9.08 56.39
C GLY A 129 12.28 -7.82 56.75
N ASP A 130 12.18 -7.53 58.06
CA ASP A 130 11.35 -6.46 58.65
C ASP A 130 11.52 -5.06 58.03
N GLU A 131 12.71 -4.70 57.52
CA GLU A 131 12.94 -3.41 56.83
C GLU A 131 12.17 -3.30 55.51
N SER A 132 11.87 -4.42 54.85
CA SER A 132 11.09 -4.44 53.62
C SER A 132 9.58 -4.29 53.87
N LEU A 133 9.08 -4.73 55.03
CA LEU A 133 7.66 -4.66 55.38
C LEU A 133 7.19 -3.20 55.52
N ALA A 134 8.03 -2.33 56.08
CA ALA A 134 7.78 -0.88 56.16
C ALA A 134 7.79 -0.20 54.78
N GLY A 135 8.70 -0.60 53.88
CA GLY A 135 8.74 -0.14 52.49
C GLY A 135 7.52 -0.59 51.68
N PHE A 136 7.04 -1.81 51.93
CA PHE A 136 5.83 -2.35 51.31
C PHE A 136 4.57 -1.66 51.83
N THR A 137 4.41 -1.48 53.15
CA THR A 137 3.24 -0.79 53.73
C THR A 137 3.12 0.64 53.23
N SER A 138 4.23 1.40 53.19
CA SER A 138 4.29 2.73 52.58
C SER A 138 3.88 2.72 51.10
N SER A 139 4.37 1.76 50.33
CA SER A 139 4.00 1.59 48.92
C SER A 139 2.52 1.22 48.72
N PHE A 140 1.94 0.40 49.59
CA PHE A 140 0.51 0.07 49.56
C PHE A 140 -0.37 1.26 49.91
N VAL A 141 0.02 2.07 50.90
CA VAL A 141 -0.65 3.33 51.25
C VAL A 141 -0.62 4.31 50.07
N GLN A 142 0.54 4.46 49.41
CA GLN A 142 0.66 5.29 48.21
C GLN A 142 -0.22 4.80 47.06
N ILE A 143 -0.27 3.49 46.79
CA ILE A 143 -1.17 2.91 45.77
C ILE A 143 -2.62 3.20 46.12
N ARG A 144 -3.03 3.02 47.38
CA ARG A 144 -4.41 3.29 47.82
C ARG A 144 -4.75 4.77 47.66
N HIS A 145 -3.85 5.68 48.06
CA HIS A 145 -4.03 7.11 47.88
C HIS A 145 -4.22 7.47 46.40
N LEU A 146 -3.28 7.05 45.52
CA LEU A 146 -3.38 7.30 44.08
C LEU A 146 -4.63 6.66 43.44
N SER A 147 -5.05 5.49 43.93
CA SER A 147 -6.27 4.82 43.45
C SER A 147 -7.54 5.55 43.86
N LEU A 148 -7.58 6.11 45.08
CA LEU A 148 -8.67 6.96 45.54
C LEU A 148 -8.73 8.26 44.74
N THR A 149 -7.58 8.92 44.55
CA THR A 149 -7.45 10.09 43.69
C THR A 149 -7.95 9.78 42.27
N LEU A 150 -7.60 8.62 41.72
CA LEU A 150 -8.06 8.19 40.40
C LEU A 150 -9.59 8.00 40.33
N LYS A 151 -10.22 7.48 41.39
CA LYS A 151 -11.69 7.35 41.47
C LYS A 151 -12.38 8.72 41.52
N ILE A 152 -11.87 9.64 42.35
CA ILE A 152 -12.39 11.02 42.44
C ILE A 152 -12.25 11.74 41.11
N LEU A 153 -11.05 11.69 40.50
CA LEU A 153 -10.79 12.24 39.17
C LEU A 153 -11.66 11.58 38.11
N HIS A 154 -12.00 10.30 38.24
CA HIS A 154 -12.93 9.64 37.33
C HIS A 154 -14.31 10.29 37.38
N GLY A 155 -14.89 10.46 38.57
CA GLY A 155 -16.18 11.12 38.74
C GLY A 155 -16.17 12.55 38.20
N LYS A 156 -15.15 13.33 38.54
CA LYS A 156 -15.00 14.72 38.06
C LYS A 156 -14.89 14.80 36.53
N VAL A 157 -14.07 13.96 35.89
CA VAL A 157 -13.97 13.91 34.43
C VAL A 157 -15.28 13.50 33.76
N GLN A 158 -16.06 12.57 34.34
CA GLN A 158 -17.36 12.18 33.77
C GLN A 158 -18.37 13.33 33.86
N SER A 159 -18.39 14.07 34.98
CA SER A 159 -19.23 15.25 35.15
C SER A 159 -18.86 16.35 34.15
N MET A 160 -17.57 16.67 34.02
CA MET A 160 -17.10 17.67 33.05
C MET A 160 -17.40 17.26 31.60
N LEU A 161 -17.18 15.99 31.24
CA LEU A 161 -17.54 15.47 29.91
C LEU A 161 -19.04 15.53 29.62
N SER A 162 -19.87 15.37 30.65
CA SER A 162 -21.33 15.49 30.51
C SER A 162 -21.75 16.94 30.34
N HIS A 163 -21.09 17.87 31.03
CA HIS A 163 -21.29 19.31 30.89
C HIS A 163 -20.88 19.79 29.50
N ASP A 164 -19.64 19.51 29.07
CA ASP A 164 -19.12 19.84 27.73
C ASP A 164 -20.04 19.30 26.62
N ARG A 165 -20.56 18.07 26.81
CA ARG A 165 -21.50 17.47 25.85
C ARG A 165 -22.83 18.22 25.81
N LYS A 166 -23.37 18.62 26.97
CA LYS A 166 -24.63 19.36 27.06
C LYS A 166 -24.50 20.74 26.40
N GLU A 167 -23.48 21.50 26.75
CA GLU A 167 -23.22 22.83 26.19
C GLU A 167 -23.02 22.77 24.66
N HIS A 168 -22.30 21.75 24.18
CA HIS A 168 -22.15 21.54 22.75
C HIS A 168 -23.47 21.26 22.03
N LEU A 169 -24.32 20.40 22.59
CA LEU A 169 -25.64 20.10 22.05
C LEU A 169 -26.55 21.33 22.07
N GLU A 170 -26.50 22.14 23.13
CA GLU A 170 -27.24 23.42 23.23
C GLU A 170 -26.79 24.40 22.14
N LYS A 171 -25.47 24.59 21.97
CA LYS A 171 -24.92 25.45 20.91
C LYS A 171 -25.37 25.02 19.52
N ILE A 172 -25.45 23.71 19.28
CA ILE A 172 -25.93 23.15 18.01
C ILE A 172 -27.44 23.34 17.85
N ALA A 173 -28.22 23.15 18.91
CA ALA A 173 -29.65 23.42 18.89
C ALA A 173 -29.93 24.88 18.50
N SER A 174 -29.24 25.84 19.13
CA SER A 174 -29.35 27.27 18.78
C SER A 174 -28.88 27.55 17.34
N THR A 175 -27.81 26.90 16.89
CA THR A 175 -27.33 27.04 15.51
C THR A 175 -28.33 26.48 14.51
N LEU A 176 -28.98 25.36 14.83
CA LEU A 176 -30.03 24.73 14.02
C LEU A 176 -31.29 25.58 13.98
N GLU A 177 -31.75 26.12 15.11
CA GLU A 177 -32.89 27.04 15.16
C GLU A 177 -32.67 28.24 14.23
N TYR A 178 -31.52 28.90 14.34
CA TYR A 178 -31.15 29.99 13.44
C TYR A 178 -31.08 29.56 11.96
N THR A 179 -30.47 28.40 11.68
CA THR A 179 -30.29 27.89 10.31
C THR A 179 -31.62 27.47 9.68
N CYS A 180 -32.54 26.91 10.46
CA CYS A 180 -33.89 26.55 10.02
C CYS A 180 -34.74 27.79 9.69
N CYS A 181 -34.55 28.88 10.44
CA CYS A 181 -35.29 30.13 10.20
C CYS A 181 -34.73 30.96 9.03
N HIS A 182 -33.45 30.84 8.69
CA HIS A 182 -32.78 31.78 7.80
C HIS A 182 -31.98 31.17 6.63
N LYS A 183 -31.84 29.83 6.54
CA LYS A 183 -30.99 29.18 5.52
C LYS A 183 -31.67 27.98 4.84
N SER A 184 -31.01 27.47 3.81
CA SER A 184 -31.50 26.36 2.97
C SER A 184 -31.50 25.01 3.71
N LEU A 185 -32.37 24.10 3.27
CA LEU A 185 -32.49 22.74 3.83
C LEU A 185 -31.19 21.94 3.73
N THR A 186 -30.35 22.21 2.72
CA THR A 186 -29.01 21.61 2.59
C THR A 186 -28.04 22.02 3.69
N ASP A 187 -28.14 23.24 4.20
CA ASP A 187 -27.29 23.72 5.29
C ASP A 187 -27.74 23.14 6.64
N VAL A 188 -29.04 22.99 6.85
CA VAL A 188 -29.62 22.27 8.00
C VAL A 188 -29.13 20.81 8.03
N LEU A 189 -29.11 20.14 6.88
CA LEU A 189 -28.62 18.77 6.75
C LEU A 189 -27.12 18.63 7.01
N LYS A 190 -26.30 19.64 6.64
CA LYS A 190 -24.87 19.68 6.97
C LYS A 190 -24.65 19.88 8.48
N SER A 191 -25.41 20.76 9.14
CA SER A 191 -25.32 20.92 10.60
C SER A 191 -25.75 19.67 11.38
N LEU A 192 -26.66 18.86 10.83
CA LEU A 192 -27.07 17.58 11.39
C LEU A 192 -26.14 16.42 11.01
N SER A 193 -25.21 16.59 10.07
CA SER A 193 -24.34 15.50 9.60
C SER A 193 -23.48 14.84 10.68
N PRO A 194 -23.00 15.53 11.74
CA PRO A 194 -22.29 14.88 12.85
C PRO A 194 -23.20 14.02 13.75
N TYR A 195 -24.52 14.21 13.66
CA TYR A 195 -25.55 13.60 14.52
C TYR A 195 -26.48 12.65 13.79
N ARG A 196 -26.47 12.67 12.45
CA ARG A 196 -26.83 11.50 11.66
C ARG A 196 -25.90 10.40 12.15
N GLY A 197 -26.37 9.62 13.13
CA GLY A 197 -25.71 8.39 13.53
C GLY A 197 -25.41 7.68 12.23
N GLU A 198 -24.12 7.41 11.96
CA GLU A 198 -23.64 6.77 10.73
C GLU A 198 -24.72 5.78 10.31
N GLY A 199 -25.53 6.15 9.30
CA GLY A 199 -26.87 5.57 9.12
C GLY A 199 -26.70 4.09 9.27
N ALA A 200 -27.44 3.48 10.22
CA ALA A 200 -27.19 2.16 10.78
C ALA A 200 -26.99 1.08 9.70
N LYS A 201 -25.84 1.10 9.02
CA LYS A 201 -25.09 -0.07 8.68
C LYS A 201 -24.88 -0.61 10.06
N GLN A 202 -25.72 -1.56 10.43
CA GLN A 202 -25.46 -2.43 11.55
C GLN A 202 -23.96 -2.63 11.52
N LYS A 203 -23.25 -2.00 12.47
CA LYS A 203 -22.02 -2.56 12.94
C LYS A 203 -22.53 -3.85 13.56
N THR A 204 -22.83 -4.86 12.74
CA THR A 204 -22.44 -6.21 13.05
C THR A 204 -21.00 -5.98 13.47
N GLN A 205 -20.78 -5.92 14.77
CA GLN A 205 -19.47 -6.09 15.31
C GLN A 205 -19.10 -7.46 14.75
N ARG A 206 -18.54 -7.50 13.54
CA ARG A 206 -17.65 -8.58 13.15
C ARG A 206 -16.60 -8.41 14.21
N VAL A 207 -16.78 -9.16 15.31
CA VAL A 207 -15.81 -9.33 16.37
C VAL A 207 -14.53 -9.54 15.59
N ARG A 208 -13.66 -8.53 15.53
CA ARG A 208 -12.37 -8.70 14.89
C ARG A 208 -11.70 -9.69 15.83
N PRO A 209 -11.55 -10.97 15.42
CA PRO A 209 -10.99 -11.94 16.33
C PRO A 209 -9.63 -11.41 16.76
N LEU A 210 -9.25 -11.70 18.00
CA LEU A 210 -7.89 -11.41 18.45
C LEU A 210 -6.92 -11.99 17.41
N PRO A 211 -5.84 -11.28 17.07
CA PRO A 211 -4.87 -11.73 16.08
C PRO A 211 -4.34 -13.09 16.52
N LYS A 212 -4.89 -14.14 15.91
CA LYS A 212 -4.52 -15.53 16.08
C LYS A 212 -4.07 -15.94 14.70
N LEU A 213 -2.80 -16.30 14.55
CA LEU A 213 -2.23 -16.72 13.28
C LEU A 213 -1.59 -18.09 13.46
N GLN A 214 -1.90 -19.01 12.54
CA GLN A 214 -1.35 -20.35 12.56
C GLN A 214 0.00 -20.37 11.84
N LEU A 215 1.00 -20.93 12.51
CA LEU A 215 2.33 -21.18 11.98
C LEU A 215 2.31 -22.42 11.08
N GLU A 216 3.43 -22.70 10.39
CA GLU A 216 3.50 -23.82 9.43
C GLU A 216 3.50 -25.19 10.11
N ASP A 217 3.99 -25.26 11.35
CA ASP A 217 3.95 -26.44 12.21
C ASP A 217 2.57 -26.75 12.80
N GLY A 218 1.57 -25.91 12.49
CA GLY A 218 0.21 -26.00 13.01
C GLY A 218 -0.01 -25.34 14.36
N SER A 219 1.04 -24.83 15.02
CA SER A 219 0.95 -24.08 16.27
C SER A 219 0.47 -22.63 16.03
N PHE A 220 0.25 -21.86 17.09
CA PHE A 220 -0.20 -20.47 16.99
C PHE A 220 0.90 -19.51 17.43
N ALA A 221 1.06 -18.41 16.69
CA ALA A 221 2.02 -17.37 17.01
C ALA A 221 1.77 -16.78 18.41
N GLY A 222 2.80 -16.78 19.25
CA GLY A 222 2.78 -16.27 20.62
C GLY A 222 3.16 -14.79 20.74
N SER A 223 3.78 -14.22 19.70
CA SER A 223 4.23 -12.82 19.69
C SER A 223 3.85 -12.07 18.40
N MET A 224 3.78 -10.73 18.47
CA MET A 224 3.57 -9.90 17.28
C MET A 224 4.69 -10.01 16.25
N LYS A 225 5.91 -10.34 16.72
CA LYS A 225 7.05 -10.59 15.86
C LYS A 225 6.85 -11.88 15.06
N GLU A 226 6.47 -12.97 15.72
CA GLU A 226 6.15 -14.25 15.04
C GLU A 226 4.99 -14.10 14.07
N VAL A 227 3.96 -13.32 14.40
CA VAL A 227 2.86 -13.00 13.47
C VAL A 227 3.42 -12.34 12.20
N SER A 228 4.28 -11.33 12.36
CA SER A 228 4.88 -10.64 11.22
C SER A 228 5.83 -11.53 10.41
N GLU A 229 6.67 -12.34 11.06
CA GLU A 229 7.57 -13.29 10.41
C GLU A 229 6.79 -14.34 9.62
N ARG A 230 5.67 -14.84 10.17
CA ARG A 230 4.79 -15.77 9.48
C ARG A 230 4.17 -15.16 8.22
N TRP A 231 3.77 -13.88 8.27
CA TRP A 231 3.30 -13.16 7.08
C TRP A 231 4.40 -12.93 6.07
N GLN A 232 5.60 -12.54 6.51
CA GLN A 232 6.76 -12.38 5.66
C GLN A 232 7.08 -13.69 4.92
N GLN A 233 7.15 -14.82 5.64
CA GLN A 233 7.38 -16.14 5.07
C GLN A 233 6.29 -16.55 4.08
N HIS A 234 5.01 -16.33 4.42
CA HIS A 234 3.90 -16.67 3.54
C HIS A 234 3.98 -15.94 2.19
N PHE A 235 4.18 -14.61 2.22
CA PHE A 235 4.23 -13.83 0.99
C PHE A 235 5.58 -13.94 0.27
N ALA A 236 6.67 -14.23 0.98
CA ALA A 236 7.94 -14.59 0.36
C ALA A 236 7.78 -15.84 -0.51
N LYS A 237 7.09 -16.88 -0.02
CA LYS A 237 6.81 -18.07 -0.84
C LYS A 237 5.99 -17.74 -2.09
N ILE A 238 4.99 -16.86 -1.97
CA ILE A 238 4.13 -16.46 -3.09
C ILE A 238 4.91 -15.67 -4.16
N GLU A 239 5.79 -14.76 -3.76
CA GLU A 239 6.55 -13.88 -4.66
C GLU A 239 7.93 -14.44 -5.08
N VAL A 240 8.21 -15.70 -4.72
CA VAL A 240 9.52 -16.35 -4.89
C VAL A 240 10.63 -15.45 -4.36
N GLY A 241 10.41 -15.00 -3.12
CA GLY A 241 11.22 -14.01 -2.47
C GLY A 241 12.25 -14.61 -1.54
N GLU A 242 13.43 -14.02 -1.51
CA GLU A 242 14.52 -14.37 -0.61
C GLU A 242 14.62 -13.32 0.49
N VAL A 243 14.75 -13.79 1.74
CA VAL A 243 14.96 -12.91 2.88
C VAL A 243 16.39 -12.39 2.82
N VAL A 244 16.53 -11.08 2.68
CA VAL A 244 17.82 -10.41 2.54
C VAL A 244 17.91 -9.21 3.48
N ASP A 245 19.14 -8.82 3.78
CA ASP A 245 19.41 -7.54 4.39
C ASP A 245 19.24 -6.40 3.36
N LEU A 246 18.66 -5.27 3.78
CA LEU A 246 18.37 -4.16 2.87
C LEU A 246 19.67 -3.50 2.35
N HIS A 247 20.73 -3.43 3.16
CA HIS A 247 22.02 -2.92 2.72
C HIS A 247 22.69 -3.85 1.72
N ALA A 248 22.60 -5.16 1.94
CA ALA A 248 23.09 -6.15 0.99
C ALA A 248 22.35 -6.03 -0.36
N LEU A 249 21.02 -5.93 -0.35
CA LEU A 249 20.23 -5.74 -1.57
C LEU A 249 20.62 -4.46 -2.33
N ARG A 250 20.82 -3.36 -1.60
CA ARG A 250 21.28 -2.09 -2.19
C ARG A 250 22.65 -2.23 -2.83
N ALA A 251 23.59 -2.92 -2.18
CA ALA A 251 24.94 -3.09 -2.69
C ALA A 251 24.96 -3.87 -4.02
N VAL A 252 24.18 -4.96 -4.09
CA VAL A 252 23.99 -5.74 -5.33
C VAL A 252 23.39 -4.86 -6.43
N CYS A 253 22.32 -4.14 -6.11
CA CYS A 253 21.64 -3.24 -7.03
C CYS A 253 22.60 -2.20 -7.64
N VAL A 254 23.39 -1.51 -6.80
CA VAL A 254 24.36 -0.50 -7.27
C VAL A 254 25.45 -1.12 -8.15
N LYS A 255 25.97 -2.29 -7.75
CA LYS A 255 27.03 -3.00 -8.50
C LYS A 255 26.54 -3.37 -9.90
N GLU A 256 25.37 -3.97 -10.02
CA GLU A 256 24.86 -4.41 -11.32
C GLU A 256 24.47 -3.23 -12.21
N TYR A 257 23.81 -2.21 -11.65
CA TYR A 257 23.50 -1.03 -12.43
C TYR A 257 24.76 -0.37 -12.99
N SER A 258 25.87 -0.36 -12.25
CA SER A 258 27.15 0.16 -12.74
C SER A 258 27.73 -0.64 -13.91
N GLN A 259 27.45 -1.95 -13.97
CA GLN A 259 27.87 -2.82 -15.07
C GLN A 259 26.96 -2.68 -16.29
N LEU A 260 25.67 -2.44 -16.07
CA LEU A 260 24.68 -2.33 -17.14
C LEU A 260 24.72 -1.00 -17.88
N VAL A 261 25.27 0.08 -17.30
CA VAL A 261 25.28 1.45 -17.88
C VAL A 261 25.72 1.46 -19.35
N THR A 262 26.75 0.68 -19.69
CA THR A 262 27.32 0.64 -21.05
C THR A 262 26.44 -0.08 -22.08
N THR A 263 25.46 -0.86 -21.61
CA THR A 263 24.59 -1.71 -22.45
C THR A 263 23.15 -1.21 -22.54
N LEU A 264 22.83 -0.15 -21.80
CA LEU A 264 21.49 0.45 -21.76
C LEU A 264 21.22 1.26 -23.03
N PRO A 265 19.96 1.27 -23.52
CA PRO A 265 19.58 2.08 -24.67
C PRO A 265 19.69 3.58 -24.34
N PRO A 266 19.99 4.43 -25.35
CA PRO A 266 20.01 5.87 -25.15
C PRO A 266 18.61 6.39 -24.79
N PRO A 267 18.52 7.51 -24.04
CA PRO A 267 17.23 8.07 -23.64
C PRO A 267 16.45 8.58 -24.85
N VAL A 268 15.20 8.16 -24.96
CA VAL A 268 14.27 8.67 -25.97
C VAL A 268 13.46 9.82 -25.39
N PHE A 269 13.49 10.98 -26.06
CA PHE A 269 12.91 12.23 -25.54
C PHE A 269 11.42 12.11 -25.18
N VAL A 270 10.61 11.43 -26.00
CA VAL A 270 9.17 11.25 -25.73
C VAL A 270 8.90 10.49 -24.43
N ASN A 271 9.84 9.65 -24.00
CA ASN A 271 9.72 8.83 -22.80
C ASN A 271 10.14 9.54 -21.52
N LEU A 272 10.84 10.66 -21.64
CA LEU A 272 11.26 11.44 -20.48
C LEU A 272 10.03 12.11 -19.84
N PRO A 273 9.89 12.05 -18.50
CA PRO A 273 8.83 12.75 -17.83
C PRO A 273 9.02 14.26 -18.02
N THR A 274 7.92 15.00 -18.13
CA THR A 274 7.92 16.47 -18.11
C THR A 274 7.55 16.98 -16.72
N LEU A 275 7.93 18.22 -16.41
CA LEU A 275 7.56 18.87 -15.15
C LEU A 275 6.02 18.90 -14.98
N THR A 276 5.29 19.20 -16.05
CA THR A 276 3.83 19.27 -16.06
C THR A 276 3.20 17.91 -15.74
N GLU A 277 3.75 16.81 -16.25
CA GLU A 277 3.24 15.47 -15.93
C GLU A 277 3.45 15.10 -14.47
N VAL A 278 4.60 15.44 -13.90
CA VAL A 278 4.87 15.26 -12.47
C VAL A 278 3.92 16.11 -11.63
N GLU A 279 3.72 17.38 -11.99
CA GLU A 279 2.78 18.27 -11.31
C GLU A 279 1.34 17.72 -11.38
N HIS A 280 0.92 17.25 -12.54
CA HIS A 280 -0.39 16.63 -12.73
C HIS A 280 -0.57 15.37 -11.89
N ALA A 281 0.47 14.53 -11.79
CA ALA A 281 0.47 13.35 -10.93
C ALA A 281 0.27 13.74 -9.45
N ILE A 282 0.94 14.81 -8.99
CA ILE A 282 0.78 15.35 -7.63
C ILE A 282 -0.66 15.84 -7.40
N ARG A 283 -1.21 16.62 -8.34
CA ARG A 283 -2.57 17.16 -8.25
C ARG A 283 -3.64 16.05 -8.20
N LYS A 284 -3.41 14.93 -8.90
CA LYS A 284 -4.34 13.78 -8.95
C LYS A 284 -4.23 12.82 -7.78
N VAL A 285 -3.14 12.88 -7.01
CA VAL A 285 -2.92 11.96 -5.90
C VAL A 285 -4.07 12.07 -4.89
N ARG A 286 -4.55 10.94 -4.37
CA ARG A 286 -5.66 10.94 -3.41
C ARG A 286 -5.15 11.17 -1.99
N LYS A 287 -5.79 12.10 -1.27
CA LYS A 287 -5.58 12.31 0.16
C LYS A 287 -6.07 11.12 0.99
N GLY A 288 -5.55 10.96 2.21
CA GLY A 288 -5.98 9.94 3.16
C GLY A 288 -5.45 8.53 2.88
N ARG A 289 -4.52 8.37 1.94
CA ARG A 289 -3.91 7.06 1.63
C ARG A 289 -2.85 6.68 2.66
N ALA A 290 -2.59 5.39 2.84
CA ALA A 290 -1.52 4.92 3.73
C ALA A 290 -0.15 5.47 3.27
N VAL A 291 0.76 5.70 4.23
CA VAL A 291 2.16 6.09 3.94
C VAL A 291 3.01 4.84 3.70
N GLY A 292 4.05 4.98 2.88
CA GLY A 292 5.06 3.94 2.69
C GLY A 292 6.11 3.97 3.80
N GLU A 293 7.30 3.48 3.49
CA GLU A 293 8.44 3.39 4.42
C GLU A 293 9.05 4.77 4.72
N ASP A 294 8.90 5.72 3.81
CA ASP A 294 9.30 7.12 4.03
C ASP A 294 8.46 7.87 5.08
N MET A 295 7.32 7.28 5.48
CA MET A 295 6.34 7.87 6.39
C MET A 295 5.80 9.24 5.94
N LEU A 296 5.98 9.61 4.66
CA LEU A 296 5.53 10.88 4.08
C LEU A 296 4.11 10.72 3.53
N PRO A 297 3.15 11.54 3.97
CA PRO A 297 1.81 11.51 3.42
C PRO A 297 1.75 12.18 2.05
N SER A 298 0.84 11.69 1.22
CA SER A 298 0.56 12.23 -0.11
C SER A 298 0.13 13.71 -0.11
N GLU A 299 -0.50 14.14 0.99
CA GLU A 299 -0.96 15.49 1.27
C GLU A 299 0.20 16.49 1.36
N LEU A 300 1.40 16.04 1.74
CA LEU A 300 2.59 16.87 1.80
C LEU A 300 2.92 17.44 0.42
N PHE A 301 2.89 16.58 -0.62
CA PHE A 301 3.12 16.99 -2.00
C PHE A 301 2.01 17.90 -2.54
N GLN A 302 0.81 17.83 -1.97
CA GLN A 302 -0.33 18.67 -2.37
C GLN A 302 -0.39 20.02 -1.66
N CYS A 303 0.54 20.32 -0.74
CA CYS A 303 0.64 21.62 -0.10
C CYS A 303 0.86 22.74 -1.13
N ASP A 304 1.76 22.51 -2.07
CA ASP A 304 1.94 23.31 -3.28
C ASP A 304 2.41 22.38 -4.42
N PRO A 305 1.50 21.92 -5.29
CA PRO A 305 1.85 20.98 -6.34
C PRO A 305 2.94 21.51 -7.30
N SER A 306 2.98 22.81 -7.55
CA SER A 306 3.91 23.37 -8.53
C SER A 306 5.33 23.44 -7.97
N VAL A 307 5.48 23.87 -6.72
CA VAL A 307 6.79 23.85 -6.03
C VAL A 307 7.24 22.41 -5.84
N MET A 308 6.36 21.53 -5.35
CA MET A 308 6.69 20.12 -5.11
C MET A 308 7.06 19.37 -6.39
N ALA A 309 6.42 19.69 -7.53
CA ALA A 309 6.80 19.13 -8.82
C ALA A 309 8.22 19.52 -9.21
N ARG A 310 8.63 20.79 -9.01
CA ARG A 310 10.00 21.24 -9.29
C ARG A 310 11.05 20.51 -8.45
N LEU A 311 10.69 20.09 -7.24
CA LEU A 311 11.56 19.28 -6.39
C LEU A 311 11.60 17.83 -6.90
N VAL A 312 10.47 17.17 -7.13
CA VAL A 312 10.45 15.76 -7.52
C VAL A 312 10.98 15.52 -8.95
N TYR A 313 10.83 16.52 -9.83
CA TYR A 313 11.12 16.39 -11.26
C TYR A 313 12.58 16.02 -11.59
N PRO A 314 13.63 16.66 -11.04
CA PRO A 314 15.02 16.26 -11.26
C PRO A 314 15.27 14.76 -10.99
N LEU A 315 14.73 14.22 -9.90
CA LEU A 315 14.85 12.80 -9.58
C LEU A 315 14.08 11.93 -10.57
N ALA A 316 12.87 12.34 -10.96
CA ALA A 316 12.06 11.62 -11.95
C ALA A 316 12.76 11.54 -13.31
N LEU A 317 13.26 12.69 -13.79
CA LEU A 317 13.99 12.81 -15.04
C LEU A 317 15.25 11.94 -15.01
N LYS A 318 16.01 12.00 -13.92
CA LYS A 318 17.25 11.23 -13.78
C LYS A 318 17.00 9.72 -13.67
N ALA A 319 15.95 9.31 -12.96
CA ALA A 319 15.56 7.91 -12.86
C ALA A 319 15.20 7.30 -14.22
N VAL A 320 14.46 8.05 -15.04
CA VAL A 320 14.03 7.60 -16.38
C VAL A 320 15.17 7.71 -17.39
N ALA A 321 15.83 8.86 -17.50
CA ALA A 321 16.89 9.08 -18.50
C ALA A 321 18.09 8.15 -18.33
N LEU A 322 18.40 7.76 -17.09
CA LEU A 322 19.50 6.84 -16.80
C LEU A 322 19.04 5.38 -16.64
N VAL A 323 17.74 5.10 -16.75
CA VAL A 323 17.17 3.76 -16.51
C VAL A 323 17.60 3.20 -15.13
N GLN A 324 17.64 4.08 -14.13
CA GLN A 324 18.19 3.78 -12.80
C GLN A 324 17.28 4.32 -11.70
N PRO A 325 16.14 3.69 -11.43
CA PRO A 325 15.27 4.16 -10.37
C PRO A 325 15.89 3.93 -8.98
N PRO A 326 15.64 4.82 -8.00
CA PRO A 326 16.14 4.62 -6.65
C PRO A 326 15.59 3.33 -6.03
N HIS A 327 16.45 2.48 -5.46
CA HIS A 327 16.07 1.25 -4.77
C HIS A 327 15.01 1.46 -3.67
N GLN A 328 15.01 2.62 -3.00
CA GLN A 328 14.00 2.97 -2.00
C GLN A 328 12.58 2.95 -2.59
N LEU A 329 12.45 3.37 -3.85
CA LEU A 329 11.18 3.45 -4.58
C LEU A 329 10.83 2.15 -5.32
N GLN A 330 11.64 1.08 -5.17
CA GLN A 330 11.39 -0.26 -5.73
C GLN A 330 10.57 -1.16 -4.80
N GLY A 331 10.42 -0.76 -3.54
CA GLY A 331 9.70 -1.53 -2.55
C GLY A 331 8.68 -0.73 -1.77
N GLY A 332 8.37 -1.24 -0.60
CA GLY A 332 7.41 -0.65 0.32
C GLY A 332 6.93 -1.65 1.35
N LEU A 333 6.01 -1.18 2.18
CA LEU A 333 5.47 -1.97 3.27
C LEU A 333 4.42 -2.95 2.77
N LEU A 334 4.58 -4.23 3.07
CA LEU A 334 3.55 -5.22 2.80
C LEU A 334 2.46 -5.21 3.88
N HIS A 335 1.20 -5.13 3.46
CA HIS A 335 0.05 -5.24 4.34
C HIS A 335 -0.90 -6.34 3.90
N HIS A 336 -1.32 -7.21 4.82
CA HIS A 336 -2.30 -8.24 4.52
C HIS A 336 -3.73 -7.68 4.56
N LEU A 337 -4.60 -8.17 3.70
CA LEU A 337 -6.04 -7.92 3.75
C LEU A 337 -6.80 -9.24 3.69
N TYR A 338 -7.61 -9.50 4.70
CA TYR A 338 -8.48 -10.68 4.72
C TYR A 338 -9.51 -10.62 3.57
N LYS A 339 -9.64 -11.72 2.82
CA LYS A 339 -10.51 -11.83 1.64
C LYS A 339 -12.01 -11.84 1.97
N GLY A 340 -12.38 -11.93 3.25
CA GLY A 340 -13.78 -11.95 3.68
C GLY A 340 -14.41 -13.34 3.71
N LYS A 341 -13.65 -14.39 3.40
CA LYS A 341 -14.04 -15.81 3.39
C LYS A 341 -12.91 -16.64 4.04
N GLY A 342 -13.25 -17.79 4.62
CA GLY A 342 -12.30 -18.71 5.27
C GLY A 342 -11.93 -18.31 6.71
N VAL A 343 -11.04 -19.06 7.36
CA VAL A 343 -10.64 -18.80 8.75
C VAL A 343 -9.60 -17.68 8.84
N HIS A 344 -9.73 -16.79 9.83
CA HIS A 344 -8.85 -15.62 10.01
C HIS A 344 -7.40 -15.95 10.38
N HIS A 345 -7.15 -17.13 10.94
CA HIS A 345 -5.82 -17.55 11.37
C HIS A 345 -4.99 -18.21 10.26
N ASP A 346 -5.61 -18.46 9.10
CA ASP A 346 -4.93 -18.97 7.93
C ASP A 346 -4.51 -17.81 7.02
N CYS A 347 -3.22 -17.80 6.66
CA CYS A 347 -2.63 -16.81 5.79
C CYS A 347 -3.23 -16.84 4.37
N GLY A 348 -3.62 -18.02 3.86
CA GLY A 348 -4.16 -18.20 2.51
C GLY A 348 -5.48 -17.46 2.26
N ASN A 349 -6.22 -17.16 3.33
CA ASN A 349 -7.44 -16.37 3.31
C ASN A 349 -7.21 -14.85 3.28
N SER A 350 -5.96 -14.42 3.13
CA SER A 350 -5.59 -13.01 2.97
C SER A 350 -4.89 -12.76 1.62
N ARG A 351 -4.91 -11.51 1.18
CA ARG A 351 -4.14 -11.01 0.04
C ARG A 351 -3.11 -10.00 0.53
N ALA A 352 -1.94 -9.97 -0.09
CA ALA A 352 -0.96 -8.93 0.16
C ALA A 352 -1.30 -7.67 -0.63
N ILE A 353 -1.07 -6.50 -0.04
CA ILE A 353 -1.04 -5.21 -0.71
C ILE A 353 0.25 -4.51 -0.35
N LEU A 354 1.00 -4.10 -1.37
CA LEU A 354 2.20 -3.28 -1.22
C LEU A 354 1.81 -1.81 -1.06
N ILE A 355 2.26 -1.20 0.03
CA ILE A 355 2.11 0.22 0.29
C ILE A 355 3.43 0.91 -0.09
N GLN A 356 3.49 1.39 -1.33
CA GLN A 356 4.61 2.19 -1.82
C GLN A 356 4.52 3.65 -1.37
N ASP A 357 5.70 4.24 -1.19
CA ASP A 357 5.92 5.67 -0.98
C ASP A 357 5.15 6.52 -2.00
N ALA A 358 4.69 7.68 -1.56
CA ALA A 358 3.97 8.60 -2.45
C ALA A 358 4.86 9.04 -3.61
N MET A 359 6.14 9.34 -3.33
CA MET A 359 7.11 9.76 -4.35
C MET A 359 7.33 8.68 -5.42
N ALA A 360 7.37 7.39 -5.04
CA ALA A 360 7.46 6.29 -5.99
C ALA A 360 6.33 6.34 -7.02
N LYS A 361 5.08 6.53 -6.55
CA LYS A 361 3.90 6.63 -7.42
C LYS A 361 3.95 7.86 -8.32
N LEU A 362 4.41 9.00 -7.81
CA LEU A 362 4.53 10.24 -8.58
C LEU A 362 5.51 10.08 -9.75
N ILE A 363 6.66 9.43 -9.52
CA ILE A 363 7.69 9.19 -10.54
C ILE A 363 7.25 8.13 -11.56
N ARG A 364 6.58 7.06 -11.09
CA ARG A 364 6.13 5.96 -11.96
C ARG A 364 4.93 6.34 -12.83
N THR A 365 4.09 7.29 -12.42
CA THR A 365 2.83 7.63 -13.12
C THR A 365 3.02 8.12 -14.56
N PRO A 366 3.96 9.03 -14.88
CA PRO A 366 4.21 9.44 -16.27
C PRO A 366 4.67 8.28 -17.17
N VAL A 367 5.55 7.41 -16.66
CA VAL A 367 6.04 6.21 -17.37
C VAL A 367 4.88 5.25 -17.63
N ARG A 368 4.06 4.99 -16.61
CA ARG A 368 2.87 4.13 -16.71
C ARG A 368 1.86 4.67 -17.72
N SER A 369 1.76 5.99 -17.87
CA SER A 369 0.81 6.59 -18.82
C SER A 369 1.20 6.29 -20.27
N ARG A 370 2.49 6.42 -20.61
CA ARG A 370 3.04 6.05 -21.92
C ARG A 370 2.89 4.57 -22.20
N LEU A 371 3.24 3.73 -21.21
CA LEU A 371 3.07 2.28 -21.31
C LEU A 371 1.61 1.88 -21.55
N TYR A 372 0.66 2.59 -20.93
CA TYR A 372 -0.77 2.34 -21.13
C TYR A 372 -1.25 2.71 -22.55
N GLU A 373 -0.68 3.73 -23.19
CA GLU A 373 -1.06 4.11 -24.57
C GLU A 373 -0.71 3.00 -25.56
N VAL A 374 0.45 2.37 -25.39
CA VAL A 374 0.83 1.19 -26.19
C VAL A 374 -0.06 -0.01 -25.86
N TYR A 375 -0.40 -0.22 -24.58
CA TYR A 375 -1.31 -1.29 -24.17
C TYR A 375 -2.67 -1.18 -24.85
N GLU A 376 -3.24 0.03 -24.90
CA GLU A 376 -4.57 0.26 -25.47
C GLU A 376 -4.63 -0.19 -26.93
N GLN A 377 -3.55 0.02 -27.69
CA GLN A 377 -3.40 -0.44 -29.07
C GLN A 377 -3.12 -1.95 -29.19
N TYR A 378 -2.38 -2.52 -28.24
CA TYR A 378 -2.00 -3.93 -28.26
C TYR A 378 -3.14 -4.87 -27.80
N SER A 379 -3.98 -4.42 -26.89
CA SER A 379 -5.04 -5.23 -26.26
C SER A 379 -6.10 -5.73 -27.24
N LEU A 380 -6.73 -6.87 -26.95
CA LEU A 380 -7.85 -7.36 -27.77
C LEU A 380 -9.11 -6.49 -27.56
N PRO A 381 -10.02 -6.39 -28.56
CA PRO A 381 -11.27 -5.64 -28.43
C PRO A 381 -12.11 -6.06 -27.21
N LEU A 382 -12.24 -7.37 -26.96
CA LEU A 382 -13.03 -7.93 -25.87
C LEU A 382 -12.25 -8.06 -24.54
N GLN A 383 -10.99 -7.59 -24.49
CA GLN A 383 -10.27 -7.47 -23.24
C GLN A 383 -10.67 -6.17 -22.54
N LEU A 384 -11.69 -6.23 -21.69
CA LEU A 384 -12.30 -5.04 -21.07
C LEU A 384 -11.68 -4.69 -19.71
N GLY A 385 -11.11 -5.69 -19.02
CA GLY A 385 -10.53 -5.53 -17.69
C GLY A 385 -9.35 -4.56 -17.66
N GLY A 386 -9.37 -3.59 -16.74
CA GLY A 386 -8.28 -2.65 -16.53
C GLY A 386 -8.13 -1.55 -17.59
N LYS A 387 -9.06 -1.46 -18.55
CA LYS A 387 -9.12 -0.35 -19.51
C LYS A 387 -9.84 0.87 -18.93
N LYS A 388 -9.38 2.05 -19.33
CA LYS A 388 -10.02 3.33 -18.99
C LYS A 388 -11.42 3.37 -19.61
N LYS A 389 -12.38 3.88 -18.85
CA LYS A 389 -13.78 4.11 -19.29
C LYS A 389 -14.56 2.84 -19.66
N LEU A 390 -14.05 1.65 -19.38
CA LEU A 390 -14.78 0.39 -19.53
C LEU A 390 -15.07 -0.19 -18.16
N ALA A 391 -16.35 -0.39 -17.86
CA ALA A 391 -16.82 -1.02 -16.64
C ALA A 391 -17.25 -2.48 -16.91
N CYS A 392 -17.55 -3.21 -15.82
CA CYS A 392 -17.86 -4.64 -15.87
C CYS A 392 -19.21 -4.93 -16.58
N ASP A 393 -20.11 -3.96 -16.57
CA ASP A 393 -21.38 -3.98 -17.28
C ASP A 393 -21.22 -4.25 -18.78
N PHE A 394 -20.20 -3.69 -19.43
CA PHE A 394 -19.92 -3.99 -20.85
C PHE A 394 -19.68 -5.48 -21.10
N ALA A 395 -18.94 -6.16 -20.23
CA ALA A 395 -18.70 -7.60 -20.33
C ALA A 395 -20.01 -8.39 -20.19
N CYS A 396 -20.86 -7.99 -19.23
CA CYS A 396 -22.16 -8.60 -19.02
C CYS A 396 -23.09 -8.41 -20.23
N HIS A 397 -23.08 -7.23 -20.85
CA HIS A 397 -23.86 -6.97 -22.05
C HIS A 397 -23.40 -7.84 -23.21
N LEU A 398 -22.09 -7.92 -23.48
CA LEU A 398 -21.56 -8.76 -24.57
C LEU A 398 -21.93 -10.24 -24.40
N LEU A 399 -21.82 -10.77 -23.18
CA LEU A 399 -22.22 -12.15 -22.91
C LEU A 399 -23.73 -12.38 -23.15
N ARG A 400 -24.57 -11.43 -22.72
CA ARG A 400 -26.02 -11.50 -22.92
C ARG A 400 -26.39 -11.39 -24.40
N GLU A 401 -25.74 -10.51 -25.15
CA GLU A 401 -26.00 -10.38 -26.59
C GLU A 401 -25.59 -11.64 -27.36
N HIS A 402 -24.49 -12.29 -26.98
CA HIS A 402 -24.14 -13.59 -27.56
C HIS A 402 -25.22 -14.66 -27.30
N GLN A 403 -25.78 -14.71 -26.08
CA GLN A 403 -26.88 -15.61 -25.74
C GLN A 403 -28.18 -15.28 -26.50
N ASN A 404 -28.49 -13.98 -26.66
CA ASN A 404 -29.64 -13.53 -27.44
C ASN A 404 -29.50 -13.94 -28.92
N LEU A 405 -28.30 -13.76 -29.49
CA LEU A 405 -28.01 -14.13 -30.88
C LEU A 405 -28.20 -15.64 -31.09
N ALA A 406 -27.63 -16.48 -30.23
CA ALA A 406 -27.81 -17.93 -30.30
C ALA A 406 -29.28 -18.33 -30.17
N ALA A 407 -30.04 -17.69 -29.27
CA ALA A 407 -31.47 -17.94 -29.13
C ALA A 407 -32.25 -17.59 -30.41
N ASN A 408 -31.91 -16.48 -31.08
CA ASN A 408 -32.51 -16.06 -32.34
C ASN A 408 -32.15 -17.00 -33.51
N LEU A 409 -30.94 -17.57 -33.49
CA LEU A 409 -30.48 -18.57 -34.47
C LEU A 409 -30.95 -20.00 -34.14
N HIS A 410 -31.69 -20.18 -33.04
CA HIS A 410 -32.10 -21.49 -32.52
C HIS A 410 -30.93 -22.44 -32.20
N GLU A 411 -29.80 -21.88 -31.79
CA GLU A 411 -28.60 -22.60 -31.39
C GLU A 411 -28.45 -22.69 -29.86
N CYS A 412 -27.75 -23.73 -29.39
CA CYS A 412 -27.41 -23.88 -27.99
C CYS A 412 -26.21 -22.98 -27.62
N ALA A 413 -26.38 -22.08 -26.65
CA ALA A 413 -25.28 -21.29 -26.10
C ALA A 413 -24.81 -21.82 -24.74
N GLY A 414 -23.49 -21.93 -24.57
CA GLY A 414 -22.83 -22.23 -23.30
C GLY A 414 -21.80 -21.15 -22.94
N ALA A 415 -21.55 -20.94 -21.65
CA ALA A 415 -20.52 -20.02 -21.17
C ALA A 415 -19.58 -20.73 -20.20
N VAL A 416 -18.28 -20.67 -20.48
CA VAL A 416 -17.24 -21.24 -19.61
C VAL A 416 -16.52 -20.09 -18.90
N PHE A 417 -16.61 -20.09 -17.57
CA PHE A 417 -15.90 -19.11 -16.73
C PHE A 417 -14.58 -19.69 -16.27
N VAL A 418 -13.48 -19.13 -16.77
CA VAL A 418 -12.12 -19.50 -16.39
C VAL A 418 -11.55 -18.41 -15.48
N ASP A 419 -11.09 -18.78 -14.30
CA ASP A 419 -10.41 -17.87 -13.36
C ASP A 419 -8.96 -18.29 -13.16
N ILE A 420 -8.06 -17.30 -13.04
CA ILE A 420 -6.63 -17.54 -12.84
C ILE A 420 -6.34 -17.39 -11.35
N THR A 421 -5.91 -18.48 -10.73
CA THR A 421 -5.46 -18.46 -9.33
C THR A 421 -4.31 -17.48 -9.16
N SER A 422 -4.48 -16.51 -8.26
CA SER A 422 -3.42 -15.57 -7.85
C SER A 422 -2.81 -14.76 -9.01
N ALA A 423 -3.61 -14.37 -10.01
CA ALA A 423 -3.20 -13.69 -11.25
C ALA A 423 -2.01 -12.71 -11.16
N PHE A 424 -2.03 -11.74 -10.22
CA PHE A 424 -0.93 -10.76 -10.05
C PHE A 424 0.39 -11.37 -9.57
N TYR A 425 0.33 -12.36 -8.69
CA TYR A 425 1.51 -13.07 -8.20
C TYR A 425 2.04 -14.06 -9.23
N SER A 426 1.16 -14.52 -10.12
CA SER A 426 1.50 -15.52 -11.12
C SER A 426 2.29 -14.97 -12.31
N VAL A 427 2.37 -13.64 -12.46
CA VAL A 427 3.10 -12.96 -13.53
C VAL A 427 4.59 -13.28 -13.49
N ILE A 428 5.08 -13.89 -14.57
CA ILE A 428 6.51 -14.06 -14.87
C ILE A 428 6.98 -12.74 -15.50
N LYS A 429 7.62 -11.88 -14.70
CA LYS A 429 8.06 -10.54 -15.13
C LYS A 429 8.98 -10.58 -16.36
N GLN A 430 9.73 -11.66 -16.47
CA GLN A 430 10.67 -11.96 -17.53
C GLN A 430 10.02 -12.13 -18.90
N LEU A 431 8.72 -12.47 -18.94
CA LEU A 431 7.95 -12.45 -20.18
C LEU A 431 7.61 -11.02 -20.63
N CYS A 432 7.49 -10.08 -19.68
CA CYS A 432 7.12 -8.70 -20.02
C CYS A 432 8.26 -7.95 -20.69
N HIS A 433 9.45 -7.96 -20.10
CA HIS A 433 10.56 -7.13 -20.55
C HIS A 433 11.85 -7.95 -20.64
N ASP A 434 12.70 -7.55 -21.58
CA ASP A 434 14.03 -8.15 -21.78
C ASP A 434 14.91 -7.92 -20.54
N ILE A 435 15.07 -8.97 -19.73
CA ILE A 435 16.11 -9.00 -18.69
C ILE A 435 17.33 -9.61 -19.36
N LYS A 436 18.28 -8.76 -19.76
CA LYS A 436 19.54 -9.20 -20.36
C LYS A 436 20.30 -10.09 -19.36
N GLY A 437 20.30 -11.38 -19.63
CA GLY A 437 21.05 -12.41 -18.91
C GLY A 437 20.52 -13.77 -19.36
N ASP A 438 21.40 -14.67 -19.77
CA ASP A 438 21.00 -16.02 -20.17
C ASP A 438 20.21 -16.67 -19.04
N PHE A 439 18.97 -17.08 -19.33
CA PHE A 439 18.17 -17.85 -18.38
C PHE A 439 18.89 -19.14 -18.07
N SER A 440 19.39 -19.24 -16.83
CA SER A 440 19.92 -20.51 -16.33
C SER A 440 18.75 -21.48 -16.18
N ASP A 441 18.98 -22.77 -16.46
CA ASP A 441 17.94 -23.79 -16.33
C ASP A 441 17.41 -23.84 -14.89
N GLU A 442 18.23 -23.48 -13.90
CA GLU A 442 17.81 -23.35 -12.50
C GLU A 442 16.79 -22.23 -12.29
N GLN A 443 16.92 -21.10 -12.99
CA GLN A 443 15.95 -20.00 -12.89
C GLN A 443 14.60 -20.41 -13.49
N VAL A 444 14.60 -21.10 -14.63
CA VAL A 444 13.37 -21.61 -15.25
C VAL A 444 12.73 -22.69 -14.38
N ALA A 445 13.53 -23.61 -13.81
CA ALA A 445 13.06 -24.63 -12.88
C ALA A 445 12.43 -24.02 -11.62
N LYS A 446 13.02 -22.95 -11.06
CA LYS A 446 12.43 -22.19 -9.94
C LYS A 446 11.08 -21.59 -10.33
N VAL A 447 10.95 -21.05 -11.55
CA VAL A 447 9.67 -20.51 -12.05
C VAL A 447 8.62 -21.61 -12.23
N LEU A 448 8.97 -22.79 -12.76
CA LEU A 448 8.06 -23.93 -12.88
C LEU A 448 7.57 -24.41 -11.52
N LEU A 449 8.50 -24.62 -10.57
CA LEU A 449 8.17 -25.04 -9.22
C LEU A 449 7.23 -24.03 -8.54
N ALA A 450 7.48 -22.74 -8.73
CA ALA A 450 6.67 -21.68 -8.15
C ALA A 450 5.32 -21.45 -8.86
N THR A 451 5.21 -21.76 -10.16
CA THR A 451 3.96 -21.68 -10.92
C THR A 451 3.06 -22.89 -10.68
N GLY A 452 3.61 -23.98 -10.14
CA GLY A 452 2.90 -25.26 -10.03
C GLY A 452 2.69 -25.92 -11.40
N LEU A 453 3.43 -25.48 -12.43
CA LEU A 453 3.40 -26.11 -13.75
C LEU A 453 4.10 -27.47 -13.70
N PRO A 454 3.61 -28.47 -14.45
CA PRO A 454 4.24 -29.77 -14.48
C PRO A 454 5.65 -29.69 -15.09
N PRO A 455 6.59 -30.57 -14.68
CA PRO A 455 7.95 -30.57 -15.23
C PRO A 455 8.01 -30.71 -16.76
N SER A 456 6.99 -31.29 -17.38
CA SER A 456 6.86 -31.42 -18.84
C SER A 456 6.82 -30.07 -19.57
N CYS A 457 6.40 -28.99 -18.90
CA CYS A 457 6.36 -27.65 -19.48
C CYS A 457 7.73 -26.94 -19.49
N MET A 458 8.80 -27.59 -19.01
CA MET A 458 10.12 -26.96 -18.90
C MET A 458 10.69 -26.57 -20.26
N GLU A 459 10.66 -27.48 -21.22
CA GLU A 459 11.21 -27.24 -22.56
C GLU A 459 10.42 -26.14 -23.28
N GLU A 460 9.09 -26.18 -23.18
CA GLU A 460 8.22 -25.18 -23.78
C GLU A 460 8.43 -23.79 -23.16
N LEU A 461 8.46 -23.69 -21.83
CA LEU A 461 8.70 -22.42 -21.12
C LEU A 461 10.10 -21.87 -21.43
N THR A 462 11.11 -22.74 -21.46
CA THR A 462 12.49 -22.37 -21.83
C THR A 462 12.55 -21.88 -23.26
N SER A 463 11.86 -22.56 -24.18
CA SER A 463 11.75 -22.14 -25.57
C SER A 463 11.09 -20.78 -25.68
N ILE A 464 9.97 -20.54 -24.99
CA ILE A 464 9.28 -19.24 -24.98
C ILE A 464 10.20 -18.14 -24.45
N LEU A 465 10.87 -18.37 -23.32
CA LEU A 465 11.76 -17.39 -22.67
C LEU A 465 13.02 -17.08 -23.50
N ARG A 466 13.54 -18.07 -24.25
CA ARG A 466 14.78 -17.91 -25.05
C ARG A 466 14.53 -17.46 -26.49
N SER A 467 13.42 -17.88 -27.11
CA SER A 467 13.16 -17.68 -28.55
C SER A 467 12.24 -16.49 -28.85
N LYS A 468 11.31 -16.14 -27.95
CA LYS A 468 10.37 -15.05 -28.19
C LYS A 468 10.92 -13.72 -27.66
N GLN A 469 10.71 -12.66 -28.44
CA GLN A 469 10.88 -11.29 -27.96
C GLN A 469 9.97 -11.05 -26.75
N SER A 470 10.33 -10.10 -25.88
CA SER A 470 9.47 -9.75 -24.74
C SER A 470 8.07 -9.29 -25.22
N VAL A 471 7.06 -9.47 -24.37
CA VAL A 471 5.68 -9.04 -24.69
C VAL A 471 5.62 -7.54 -24.96
N LEU A 472 6.44 -6.73 -24.26
CA LEU A 472 6.49 -5.29 -24.50
C LEU A 472 7.12 -4.97 -25.85
N THR A 473 8.22 -5.63 -26.25
CA THR A 473 8.81 -5.44 -27.59
C THR A 473 7.80 -5.85 -28.68
N GLN A 474 7.12 -6.99 -28.52
CA GLN A 474 6.09 -7.46 -29.46
C GLN A 474 4.91 -6.48 -29.56
N ALA A 475 4.60 -5.77 -28.48
CA ALA A 475 3.55 -4.75 -28.46
C ALA A 475 3.97 -3.43 -29.11
N GLY A 476 5.22 -3.29 -29.56
CA GLY A 476 5.75 -2.06 -30.14
C GLY A 476 6.24 -1.04 -29.12
N VAL A 477 6.51 -1.46 -27.87
CA VAL A 477 7.19 -0.60 -26.90
C VAL A 477 8.63 -0.39 -27.34
N ASP A 478 9.09 0.86 -27.36
CA ASP A 478 10.48 1.15 -27.72
C ASP A 478 11.46 0.66 -26.64
N LYS A 479 12.70 0.39 -27.07
CA LYS A 479 13.73 -0.20 -26.20
C LYS A 479 14.01 0.63 -24.95
N HIS A 480 13.93 1.96 -25.02
CA HIS A 480 14.19 2.80 -23.85
C HIS A 480 13.05 2.71 -22.84
N LEU A 481 11.79 2.81 -23.27
CA LEU A 481 10.64 2.64 -22.37
C LEU A 481 10.60 1.24 -21.75
N GLU A 482 10.89 0.20 -22.54
CA GLU A 482 10.99 -1.17 -22.04
C GLU A 482 12.07 -1.30 -20.97
N ALA A 483 13.28 -0.77 -21.21
CA ALA A 483 14.37 -0.80 -20.23
C ALA A 483 14.02 -0.03 -18.95
N VAL A 484 13.35 1.13 -19.06
CA VAL A 484 12.85 1.90 -17.91
C VAL A 484 11.86 1.07 -17.10
N VAL A 485 10.87 0.46 -17.75
CA VAL A 485 9.87 -0.38 -17.09
C VAL A 485 10.52 -1.59 -16.43
N GLY A 486 11.49 -2.22 -17.09
CA GLY A 486 12.30 -3.31 -16.52
C GLY A 486 13.03 -2.86 -15.26
N ALA A 487 13.74 -1.74 -15.31
CA ALA A 487 14.46 -1.20 -14.15
C ALA A 487 13.53 -0.87 -12.96
N PHE A 488 12.29 -0.44 -13.20
CA PHE A 488 11.28 -0.22 -12.16
C PHE A 488 10.62 -1.51 -11.61
N ASN A 489 10.92 -2.66 -12.20
CA ASN A 489 10.40 -3.97 -11.79
C ASN A 489 11.51 -4.95 -11.39
N HIS A 490 12.77 -4.52 -11.51
CA HIS A 490 13.97 -5.22 -11.09
C HIS A 490 14.35 -4.86 -9.65
N TYR A 491 14.96 -5.80 -8.91
CA TYR A 491 15.32 -5.63 -7.49
C TYR A 491 14.20 -5.11 -6.59
N THR A 492 12.99 -5.53 -6.90
CA THR A 492 11.80 -5.22 -6.13
C THR A 492 11.83 -5.91 -4.78
N TRP A 493 11.43 -5.22 -3.72
CA TRP A 493 11.44 -5.78 -2.36
C TRP A 493 10.22 -5.36 -1.54
N PHE A 494 9.92 -6.07 -0.45
CA PHE A 494 8.96 -5.63 0.53
C PHE A 494 9.48 -5.82 1.96
N SER A 495 9.04 -4.95 2.86
CA SER A 495 9.24 -5.06 4.31
C SER A 495 7.94 -5.55 4.97
N THR A 496 8.07 -6.11 6.16
CA THR A 496 6.92 -6.45 7.02
C THR A 496 7.09 -5.75 8.36
N GLN A 497 6.01 -5.22 8.94
CA GLN A 497 6.08 -4.50 10.22
C GLN A 497 6.74 -5.35 11.30
N ASN A 498 7.60 -4.77 12.13
CA ASN A 498 8.28 -5.44 13.24
C ASN A 498 9.32 -6.51 12.84
N VAL A 499 9.71 -6.58 11.57
CA VAL A 499 10.74 -7.51 11.07
C VAL A 499 11.82 -6.69 10.37
N SER A 500 13.06 -6.77 10.85
CA SER A 500 14.17 -5.95 10.34
C SER A 500 14.64 -6.33 8.95
N THR A 501 14.41 -7.58 8.53
CA THR A 501 14.78 -8.06 7.20
C THR A 501 13.75 -7.67 6.15
N VAL A 502 14.19 -7.60 4.89
CA VAL A 502 13.32 -7.41 3.74
C VAL A 502 13.28 -8.67 2.90
N VAL A 503 12.27 -8.79 2.05
CA VAL A 503 12.17 -9.87 1.08
C VAL A 503 12.44 -9.27 -0.30
N ALA A 504 13.53 -9.69 -0.93
CA ALA A 504 13.79 -9.41 -2.34
C ALA A 504 12.94 -10.36 -3.19
N THR A 505 12.24 -9.85 -4.19
CA THR A 505 11.18 -10.57 -4.91
C THR A 505 11.58 -10.81 -6.36
N ALA A 506 11.49 -12.07 -6.80
CA ALA A 506 11.83 -12.46 -8.17
C ALA A 506 10.61 -12.46 -9.11
N ARG A 507 9.38 -12.51 -8.58
CA ARG A 507 8.15 -12.69 -9.36
C ARG A 507 7.03 -11.71 -8.98
N GLY A 508 6.06 -11.54 -9.89
CA GLY A 508 4.75 -10.95 -9.60
C GLY A 508 4.65 -9.45 -9.85
N SER A 509 3.52 -9.02 -10.41
CA SER A 509 3.16 -7.62 -10.61
C SER A 509 2.33 -7.17 -9.39
N ARG A 510 3.03 -6.90 -8.29
CA ARG A 510 2.49 -6.86 -6.91
C ARG A 510 1.25 -5.96 -6.76
N PRO A 511 0.18 -6.41 -6.08
CA PRO A 511 -1.00 -5.56 -5.85
C PRO A 511 -0.62 -4.29 -5.08
N GLY A 512 -0.90 -3.12 -5.66
CA GLY A 512 -0.53 -1.83 -5.10
C GLY A 512 0.72 -1.20 -5.72
N ASP A 513 1.47 -1.94 -6.56
CA ASP A 513 2.46 -1.37 -7.46
C ASP A 513 1.80 -0.59 -8.60
N THR A 514 2.48 0.47 -9.07
CA THR A 514 1.96 1.37 -10.11
C THR A 514 1.89 0.72 -11.49
N PHE A 515 2.75 -0.24 -11.80
CA PHE A 515 2.77 -0.97 -13.08
C PHE A 515 2.02 -2.31 -13.01
N GLY A 516 1.64 -2.75 -11.81
CA GLY A 516 1.11 -4.08 -11.54
C GLY A 516 -0.03 -4.51 -12.46
N ASP A 517 -1.00 -3.63 -12.65
CA ASP A 517 -2.18 -3.81 -13.51
C ASP A 517 -1.85 -3.82 -14.99
N VAL A 518 -1.06 -2.84 -15.46
CA VAL A 518 -0.74 -2.69 -16.87
C VAL A 518 0.12 -3.85 -17.38
N LEU A 519 1.13 -4.28 -16.61
CA LEU A 519 1.99 -5.42 -16.99
C LEU A 519 1.21 -6.73 -17.04
N PHE A 520 0.33 -6.97 -16.06
CA PHE A 520 -0.56 -8.12 -16.10
C PHE A 520 -1.43 -8.10 -17.36
N ASN A 521 -1.99 -6.93 -17.70
CA ASN A 521 -2.85 -6.80 -18.87
C ASN A 521 -2.13 -7.02 -20.20
N PHE A 522 -0.85 -6.67 -20.31
CA PHE A 522 -0.02 -7.02 -21.47
C PHE A 522 0.15 -8.53 -21.61
N ILE A 523 0.50 -9.23 -20.52
CA ILE A 523 0.61 -10.70 -20.53
C ILE A 523 -0.73 -11.33 -20.88
N ALA A 524 -1.82 -10.87 -20.28
CA ALA A 524 -3.15 -11.37 -20.57
C ALA A 524 -3.52 -11.14 -22.05
N ALA A 525 -3.18 -9.98 -22.61
CA ALA A 525 -3.40 -9.71 -24.04
C ALA A 525 -2.61 -10.68 -24.92
N TRP A 526 -1.32 -10.90 -24.60
CA TRP A 526 -0.47 -11.84 -25.31
C TRP A 526 -1.04 -13.27 -25.25
N MET A 527 -1.37 -13.75 -24.05
CA MET A 527 -1.95 -15.07 -23.84
C MET A 527 -3.27 -15.24 -24.61
N LEU A 528 -4.16 -14.25 -24.57
CA LEU A 528 -5.42 -14.28 -25.30
C LEU A 528 -5.22 -14.28 -26.82
N LYS A 529 -4.17 -13.62 -27.34
CA LYS A 529 -3.82 -13.69 -28.77
C LYS A 529 -3.37 -15.10 -29.17
N GLU A 530 -2.50 -15.72 -28.38
CA GLU A 530 -2.05 -17.11 -28.65
C GLU A 530 -3.23 -18.08 -28.58
N ILE A 531 -4.11 -17.96 -27.57
CA ILE A 531 -5.34 -18.76 -27.47
C ILE A 531 -6.21 -18.54 -28.71
N ASN A 532 -6.40 -17.30 -29.16
CA ASN A 532 -7.19 -17.01 -30.35
C ASN A 532 -6.60 -17.66 -31.60
N VAL A 533 -5.27 -17.63 -31.78
CA VAL A 533 -4.60 -18.33 -32.88
C VAL A 533 -4.86 -19.83 -32.82
N SER A 534 -4.77 -20.45 -31.64
CA SER A 534 -5.07 -21.88 -31.47
C SER A 534 -6.54 -22.21 -31.74
N LEU A 535 -7.48 -21.36 -31.31
CA LEU A 535 -8.90 -21.56 -31.56
C LEU A 535 -9.25 -21.42 -33.04
N ILE A 536 -8.68 -20.44 -33.74
CA ILE A 536 -8.83 -20.27 -35.19
C ILE A 536 -8.28 -21.49 -35.94
N ALA A 537 -7.14 -22.04 -35.51
CA ALA A 537 -6.55 -23.21 -36.15
C ALA A 537 -7.42 -24.48 -36.06
N VAL A 538 -8.34 -24.55 -35.10
CA VAL A 538 -9.29 -25.66 -34.92
C VAL A 538 -10.71 -25.26 -35.37
N ASP A 539 -10.85 -24.12 -36.06
CA ASP A 539 -12.12 -23.59 -36.57
C ASP A 539 -13.18 -23.31 -35.47
N ILE A 540 -12.71 -22.92 -34.28
CA ILE A 540 -13.55 -22.54 -33.13
C ILE A 540 -13.51 -21.01 -32.96
N ASN A 541 -13.85 -20.26 -34.01
CA ASN A 541 -13.89 -18.80 -33.96
C ASN A 541 -15.30 -18.27 -34.26
N VAL A 542 -15.76 -17.33 -33.46
CA VAL A 542 -16.99 -16.58 -33.70
C VAL A 542 -16.62 -15.12 -33.84
N VAL A 543 -16.68 -14.60 -35.07
CA VAL A 543 -16.49 -13.18 -35.35
C VAL A 543 -17.87 -12.52 -35.41
N ILE A 544 -18.13 -11.62 -34.47
CA ILE A 544 -19.31 -10.75 -34.55
C ILE A 544 -18.88 -9.50 -35.33
N GLU A 545 -19.36 -9.38 -36.56
CA GLU A 545 -19.08 -8.19 -37.38
C GLU A 545 -19.78 -6.97 -36.79
N TRP A 546 -19.01 -5.91 -36.57
CA TRP A 546 -19.56 -4.62 -36.16
C TRP A 546 -19.83 -3.79 -37.41
N SER A 547 -21.09 -3.36 -37.59
CA SER A 547 -21.55 -2.58 -38.75
C SER A 547 -20.88 -1.21 -38.92
N GLY A 548 -20.06 -0.77 -37.96
CA GLY A 548 -19.42 0.55 -37.98
C GLY A 548 -20.35 1.71 -37.57
N GLU A 549 -21.66 1.46 -37.50
CA GLU A 549 -22.67 2.45 -37.15
C GLU A 549 -23.00 2.40 -35.66
N ARG A 550 -22.97 3.56 -35.01
CA ARG A 550 -23.47 3.73 -33.64
C ARG A 550 -24.93 4.16 -33.69
N ASN A 551 -25.80 3.24 -34.06
CA ASN A 551 -27.24 3.46 -34.11
C ASN A 551 -27.96 2.71 -32.98
N CYS A 552 -29.05 3.28 -32.46
CA CYS A 552 -29.93 2.62 -31.48
C CYS A 552 -30.98 1.73 -32.16
N VAL A 553 -31.07 1.79 -33.49
CA VAL A 553 -31.93 0.94 -34.31
C VAL A 553 -31.15 -0.35 -34.64
N PRO A 554 -31.72 -1.55 -34.45
CA PRO A 554 -31.09 -2.79 -34.88
C PRO A 554 -30.73 -2.70 -36.37
N ALA A 555 -29.54 -3.14 -36.76
CA ALA A 555 -29.18 -3.21 -38.17
C ALA A 555 -30.23 -4.06 -38.89
N GLU A 556 -30.86 -3.51 -39.93
CA GLU A 556 -31.84 -4.24 -40.73
C GLU A 556 -31.15 -5.49 -41.31
N SER A 557 -31.84 -6.62 -41.18
CA SER A 557 -31.36 -7.99 -41.31
C SER A 557 -31.05 -8.42 -42.75
N GLU A 558 -30.38 -7.60 -43.56
CA GLU A 558 -30.20 -7.88 -45.00
C GLU A 558 -28.81 -8.44 -45.39
N HIS A 559 -27.84 -8.56 -44.48
CA HIS A 559 -26.45 -8.92 -44.87
C HIS A 559 -25.78 -10.13 -44.18
N PHE A 560 -26.55 -11.04 -43.55
CA PHE A 560 -26.00 -12.26 -42.92
C PHE A 560 -26.20 -13.57 -43.72
N LEU A 561 -26.31 -13.50 -45.05
CA LEU A 561 -26.24 -14.72 -45.87
C LEU A 561 -24.81 -14.89 -46.42
N PRO A 562 -24.16 -16.06 -46.21
CA PRO A 562 -22.87 -16.33 -46.84
C PRO A 562 -23.07 -16.40 -48.37
N PRO A 563 -22.08 -15.98 -49.18
CA PRO A 563 -22.18 -16.11 -50.63
C PRO A 563 -22.19 -17.59 -51.03
N PRO A 564 -22.82 -17.93 -52.18
CA PRO A 564 -22.97 -19.31 -52.64
C PRO A 564 -21.65 -20.03 -52.92
#